data_AF-A0A366I3U8-F1
#
_entry.id   AF-A0A366I3U8-F1
#
_cell.length_a   1.000
_cell.length_b   1.000
_cell.length_c   1.000
_cell.angle_alpha   90.00
_cell.angle_beta   90.00
_cell.angle_gamma   90.00
#
_symmetry.space_group_name_H-M   'P 1'
#
loop_
_entity.id
_entity.type
_entity.pdbx_description
1 polymer ?
#
loop_
_entity_poly.entity_id
_entity_poly.type
_entity_poly.pdbx_seq_one_letter_code
_entity_poly.pdbx_strand_id
1 'polypeptide(L)'
;MVNALKDKLVSVLATLREQGMTPEQAFEHILQALGDNLGEITQISVITPGLIADVLHTVYQDEISARQIALILHQLGYDRQAVAGALRQQFPELSRANGGAAGS
;
A
#
# COMPACT_ATOMS: atom_id res chain seq x y z
N MET A 1 1.97 17.45 -7.75
CA MET A 1 0.58 17.13 -7.36
C MET A 1 0.39 15.72 -6.75
N VAL A 2 1.30 14.76 -6.94
CA VAL A 2 1.20 13.41 -6.31
C VAL A 2 1.27 13.45 -4.77
N ASN A 3 2.01 14.41 -4.19
CA ASN A 3 2.12 14.55 -2.74
C ASN A 3 0.79 14.86 -2.03
N ALA A 4 -0.11 15.65 -2.62
CA ALA A 4 -1.35 16.03 -1.93
C ALA A 4 -2.30 14.83 -1.76
N LEU A 5 -2.35 13.93 -2.75
CA LEU A 5 -3.11 12.69 -2.64
C LEU A 5 -2.50 11.75 -1.60
N LYS A 6 -1.17 11.58 -1.63
CA LYS A 6 -0.44 10.80 -0.62
C LYS A 6 -0.76 11.33 0.78
N ASP A 7 -0.63 12.64 1.00
CA ASP A 7 -0.84 13.28 2.31
C ASP A 7 -2.28 13.09 2.82
N LYS A 8 -3.26 13.18 1.92
CA LYS A 8 -4.66 12.91 2.25
C LYS A 8 -4.91 11.43 2.60
N LEU A 9 -4.32 10.50 1.85
CA LEU A 9 -4.43 9.06 2.14
C LEU A 9 -3.73 8.71 3.46
N VAL A 10 -2.55 9.27 3.71
CA VAL A 10 -1.84 9.13 4.99
C VAL A 10 -2.71 9.63 6.13
N SER A 11 -3.31 10.82 6.00
CA SER A 11 -4.20 11.37 7.03
C SER A 11 -5.41 10.47 7.29
N VAL A 12 -6.08 10.02 6.23
CA VAL A 12 -7.25 9.12 6.36
C VAL A 12 -6.87 7.80 7.02
N LEU A 13 -5.80 7.15 6.56
CA LEU A 13 -5.33 5.90 7.13
C LEU A 13 -4.83 6.06 8.56
N ALA A 14 -4.21 7.20 8.90
CA ALA A 14 -3.82 7.51 10.27
C ALA A 14 -5.05 7.60 11.18
N THR A 15 -6.12 8.28 10.75
CA THR A 15 -7.38 8.31 11.49
C THR A 15 -8.00 6.92 11.64
N LEU A 16 -7.98 6.09 10.58
CA LEU A 16 -8.50 4.72 10.64
C LEU A 16 -7.66 3.84 11.58
N ARG A 17 -6.33 4.02 11.58
CA ARG A 17 -5.42 3.37 12.54
C ARG A 17 -5.75 3.78 13.98
N GLU A 18 -6.02 5.06 14.23
CA GLU A 18 -6.43 5.54 15.56
C GLU A 18 -7.78 4.96 16.02
N GLN A 19 -8.64 4.57 15.07
CA GLN A 19 -9.88 3.82 15.34
C GLN A 19 -9.62 2.32 15.63
N GLY A 20 -8.37 1.87 15.59
CA GLY A 20 -7.97 0.48 15.79
C GLY A 20 -8.16 -0.41 14.56
N MET A 21 -8.33 0.17 13.37
CA MET A 21 -8.43 -0.63 12.14
C MET A 21 -7.07 -1.17 11.70
N THR A 22 -7.08 -2.37 11.14
CA THR A 22 -5.90 -2.94 10.48
C THR A 22 -5.65 -2.25 9.14
N PRO A 23 -4.41 -2.29 8.61
CA PRO A 23 -4.10 -1.73 7.29
C PRO A 23 -4.99 -2.29 6.17
N GLU A 24 -5.34 -3.57 6.25
CA GLU A 24 -6.29 -4.22 5.33
C GLU A 24 -7.68 -3.57 5.41
N GLN A 25 -8.25 -3.49 6.62
CA GLN A 25 -9.58 -2.90 6.84
C GLN A 25 -9.63 -1.43 6.47
N ALA A 26 -8.60 -0.67 6.81
CA ALA A 26 -8.52 0.74 6.50
C ALA A 26 -8.47 0.97 4.98
N PHE A 27 -7.77 0.11 4.24
CA PHE A 27 -7.77 0.14 2.78
C PHE A 27 -9.11 -0.28 2.17
N GLU A 28 -9.72 -1.34 2.69
CA GLU A 28 -11.07 -1.73 2.27
C GLU A 28 -12.07 -0.59 2.48
N HIS A 29 -11.98 0.13 3.60
CA HIS A 29 -12.82 1.30 3.86
C HIS A 29 -12.61 2.41 2.84
N ILE A 30 -11.37 2.67 2.44
CA ILE A 30 -11.06 3.62 1.36
C ILE A 30 -11.63 3.14 0.04
N LEU A 31 -11.53 1.86 -0.29
CA LEU A 31 -12.08 1.30 -1.53
C LEU A 31 -13.59 1.29 -1.53
N GLN A 32 -14.24 1.07 -0.39
CA GLN A 32 -15.68 1.19 -0.24
C GLN A 32 -16.12 2.65 -0.39
N ALA A 33 -15.41 3.60 0.23
CA ALA A 33 -15.69 5.03 0.10
C ALA A 33 -15.46 5.54 -1.34
N LEU A 34 -14.42 5.03 -2.02
CA LEU A 34 -14.19 5.28 -3.43
C LEU A 34 -15.22 4.57 -4.30
N GLY A 35 -15.59 3.33 -3.95
CA GLY A 35 -16.58 2.49 -4.60
C GLY A 35 -17.98 3.11 -4.60
N ASP A 36 -18.39 3.73 -3.50
CA ASP A 36 -19.65 4.49 -3.42
C ASP A 36 -19.63 5.72 -4.36
N ASN A 37 -18.42 6.22 -4.67
CA ASN A 37 -18.18 7.31 -5.61
C ASN A 37 -17.93 6.82 -7.07
N LEU A 38 -18.29 5.57 -7.42
CA LEU A 38 -18.13 4.93 -8.77
C LEU A 38 -18.72 5.71 -9.96
N GLY A 39 -19.48 6.78 -9.74
CA GLY A 39 -19.87 7.73 -10.78
C GLY A 39 -18.75 8.64 -11.30
N GLU A 40 -17.67 8.88 -10.53
CA GLU A 40 -16.58 9.81 -10.89
C GLU A 40 -15.25 9.09 -11.21
N ILE A 41 -15.28 7.76 -11.27
CA ILE A 41 -14.11 6.88 -11.33
C ILE A 41 -13.55 6.74 -12.77
N THR A 42 -13.12 7.88 -13.29
CA THR A 42 -12.14 7.96 -14.40
C THR A 42 -10.75 8.38 -13.90
N GLN A 43 -10.55 8.52 -12.58
CA GLN A 43 -9.26 8.91 -11.96
C GLN A 43 -8.43 7.74 -11.38
N ILE A 44 -8.84 6.47 -11.51
CA ILE A 44 -8.12 5.29 -10.96
C ILE A 44 -6.69 5.14 -11.49
N SER A 45 -6.34 5.73 -12.64
CA SER A 45 -4.97 5.66 -13.18
C SER A 45 -3.86 6.23 -12.28
N VAL A 46 -4.18 6.87 -11.16
CA VAL A 46 -3.17 7.43 -10.22
C VAL A 46 -2.81 6.48 -9.06
N ILE A 47 -3.68 5.53 -8.68
CA ILE A 47 -3.37 4.64 -7.55
C ILE A 47 -2.48 3.50 -8.03
N THR A 48 -1.17 3.72 -7.91
CA THR A 48 -0.15 2.71 -8.20
C THR A 48 0.14 1.86 -6.95
N PRO A 49 0.56 0.59 -7.11
CA PRO A 49 0.90 -0.27 -5.98
C PRO A 49 2.04 0.30 -5.13
N GLY A 50 2.94 1.08 -5.74
CA GLY A 50 4.02 1.79 -5.03
C GLY A 50 3.49 2.86 -4.08
N LEU A 51 2.47 3.64 -4.51
CA LEU A 51 1.84 4.65 -3.67
C LEU A 51 1.10 4.01 -2.48
N ILE A 52 0.36 2.92 -2.74
CA ILE A 52 -0.33 2.18 -1.67
C ILE A 52 0.68 1.65 -0.64
N ALA A 53 1.74 0.98 -1.11
CA ALA A 53 2.77 0.43 -0.24
C ALA A 53 3.45 1.52 0.60
N ASP A 54 3.74 2.67 -0.01
CA ASP A 54 4.38 3.81 0.64
C ASP A 54 3.50 4.47 1.71
N VAL A 55 2.21 4.66 1.42
CA VAL A 55 1.27 5.23 2.38
C VAL A 55 1.06 4.27 3.56
N LEU A 56 0.83 2.98 3.27
CA LEU A 56 0.65 1.96 4.30
C LEU A 56 1.87 1.86 5.21
N HIS A 57 3.07 1.80 4.62
CA HIS A 57 4.30 1.79 5.38
C HIS A 57 4.53 3.09 6.16
N THR A 58 4.13 4.26 5.63
CA THR A 58 4.21 5.52 6.37
C THR A 58 3.30 5.56 7.60
N VAL A 59 2.08 5.01 7.51
CA VAL A 59 1.07 5.11 8.58
C VAL A 59 1.25 4.03 9.65
N TYR A 60 1.51 2.80 9.21
CA TYR A 60 1.60 1.63 10.08
C TYR A 60 3.04 1.29 10.45
N GLN A 61 4.04 1.79 9.69
CA GLN A 61 5.48 1.62 9.93
C GLN A 61 5.83 0.21 10.42
N ASP A 62 6.10 0.05 11.72
CA ASP A 62 6.54 -1.18 12.37
C ASP A 62 5.44 -2.25 12.49
N GLU A 63 4.16 -1.85 12.43
CA GLU A 63 3.02 -2.76 12.56
C GLU A 63 2.67 -3.47 11.24
N ILE A 64 3.18 -2.96 10.11
CA ILE A 64 2.89 -3.53 8.80
C ILE A 64 4.11 -4.21 8.19
N SER A 65 3.96 -5.49 7.90
CA SER A 65 4.99 -6.26 7.20
C SER A 65 4.83 -6.14 5.69
N ALA A 66 5.95 -6.21 4.97
CA ALA A 66 5.92 -6.29 3.51
C ALA A 66 5.04 -7.41 2.95
N ARG A 67 4.91 -8.53 3.67
CA ARG A 67 3.97 -9.61 3.32
C ARG A 67 2.51 -9.13 3.39
N GLN A 68 2.12 -8.36 4.40
CA GLN A 68 0.76 -7.81 4.49
C GLN A 68 0.49 -6.83 3.35
N ILE A 69 1.44 -5.95 3.05
CA ILE A 69 1.33 -5.05 1.89
C ILE A 69 1.18 -5.86 0.59
N ALA A 70 1.93 -6.94 0.43
CA ALA A 70 1.82 -7.82 -0.72
C ALA A 70 0.42 -8.45 -0.85
N LEU A 71 -0.15 -8.90 0.27
CA LEU A 71 -1.47 -9.51 0.33
C LEU A 71 -2.57 -8.51 -0.03
N ILE A 72 -2.51 -7.30 0.55
CA ILE A 72 -3.43 -6.20 0.23
C ILE A 72 -3.36 -5.92 -1.27
N LEU A 73 -2.18 -5.66 -1.81
CA LEU A 73 -2.02 -5.38 -3.25
C LEU A 73 -2.52 -6.51 -4.14
N HIS A 74 -2.32 -7.77 -3.74
CA HIS A 74 -2.82 -8.92 -4.48
C HIS A 74 -4.35 -9.05 -4.43
N GLN A 75 -4.97 -8.76 -3.27
CA GLN A 75 -6.44 -8.72 -3.14
C GLN A 75 -7.08 -7.65 -4.01
N LEU A 76 -6.35 -6.56 -4.29
CA LEU A 76 -6.79 -5.49 -5.20
C LEU A 76 -6.68 -5.86 -6.68
N GLY A 77 -6.15 -7.04 -7.00
CA GLY A 77 -5.96 -7.48 -8.38
C GLY A 77 -4.71 -6.88 -9.05
N TYR A 78 -3.78 -6.28 -8.29
CA TYR A 78 -2.49 -5.90 -8.85
C TYR A 78 -1.66 -7.14 -9.19
N ASP A 79 -0.98 -7.07 -10.33
CA ASP A 79 -0.14 -8.16 -10.81
C ASP A 79 1.07 -8.38 -9.89
N ARG A 80 1.50 -9.64 -9.72
CA ARG A 80 2.62 -9.99 -8.83
C ARG A 80 3.90 -9.24 -9.15
N GLN A 81 4.14 -8.91 -10.44
CA GLN A 81 5.30 -8.10 -10.82
C GLN A 81 5.21 -6.67 -10.30
N ALA A 82 4.02 -6.06 -10.36
CA ALA A 82 3.79 -4.71 -9.87
C ALA A 82 3.87 -4.64 -8.33
N VAL A 83 3.34 -5.67 -7.65
CA VAL A 83 3.49 -5.85 -6.20
C VAL A 83 4.95 -6.00 -5.80
N ALA A 84 5.70 -6.89 -6.46
CA ALA A 84 7.12 -7.08 -6.18
C ALA A 84 7.95 -5.80 -6.43
N GLY A 85 7.60 -5.03 -7.47
CA GLY A 85 8.20 -3.73 -7.74
C GLY A 85 7.95 -2.73 -6.61
N ALA A 86 6.72 -2.60 -6.15
CA ALA A 86 6.34 -1.72 -5.04
C ALA A 86 7.05 -2.10 -3.74
N LEU A 87 7.07 -3.39 -3.41
CA LEU A 87 7.75 -3.90 -2.22
C LEU A 87 9.26 -3.67 -2.29
N ARG A 88 9.89 -3.84 -3.46
CA ARG A 88 11.32 -3.56 -3.63
C ARG A 88 11.66 -2.09 -3.43
N GLN A 89 10.76 -1.17 -3.78
CA GLN A 89 10.97 0.25 -3.54
C GLN A 89 10.85 0.62 -2.05
N GLN A 90 9.91 0.03 -1.33
CA GLN A 90 9.69 0.30 0.10
C GLN A 90 10.62 -0.47 1.03
N PHE A 91 10.91 -1.72 0.68
CA PHE A 91 11.73 -2.66 1.47
C PHE A 91 12.92 -3.15 0.63
N PRO A 92 13.95 -2.30 0.44
CA PRO A 92 15.15 -2.69 -0.30
C PRO A 92 15.87 -3.89 0.36
N GLU A 93 15.69 -4.06 1.67
CA GLU A 93 16.20 -5.20 2.44
C GLU A 93 15.65 -6.55 1.99
N LEU A 94 14.38 -6.64 1.55
CA LEU A 94 13.81 -7.88 1.01
C LEU A 94 14.43 -8.25 -0.33
N SER A 95 14.82 -7.24 -1.11
CA SER A 95 15.56 -7.48 -2.35
C SER A 95 16.99 -7.96 -2.09
N ARG A 96 17.59 -7.60 -0.95
CA ARG A 96 18.89 -8.14 -0.50
C ARG A 96 18.77 -9.53 0.10
N ALA A 97 17.70 -9.82 0.84
CA ALA A 97 17.46 -11.14 1.43
C ALA A 97 17.34 -12.27 0.38
N ASN A 98 16.87 -11.96 -0.84
CA ASN A 98 16.86 -12.90 -1.96
C ASN A 98 18.21 -13.01 -2.71
N GLY A 99 19.20 -12.17 -2.38
CA GLY A 99 20.55 -12.20 -2.96
C GLY A 99 21.66 -12.57 -1.97
N GLY A 100 21.34 -12.72 -0.69
CA GLY A 100 22.28 -12.98 0.41
C GLY A 100 22.39 -14.45 0.79
N ALA A 101 22.37 -15.35 -0.18
CA ALA A 101 22.78 -16.75 -0.03
C ALA A 101 23.82 -17.08 -1.10
N ALA A 102 24.90 -16.29 -1.15
CA ALA A 102 26.09 -16.63 -1.91
C ALA A 102 27.32 -15.97 -1.27
N GLY A 103 28.24 -16.80 -0.77
CA GLY A 103 29.59 -16.38 -0.40
C GLY A 103 29.94 -16.47 1.08
N SER A 104 30.08 -17.71 1.55
CA SER A 104 31.08 -18.10 2.56
C SER A 104 32.49 -17.70 2.15
#